data_AF-A0AAN7VEI9-F1
#
_entry.id   AF-A0AAN7VEI9-F1
#
_cell.length_a   1.000
_cell.length_b   1.000
_cell.length_c   1.000
_cell.angle_alpha   90.00
_cell.angle_beta   90.00
_cell.angle_gamma   90.00
#
_symmetry.space_group_name_H-M   'P 1'
#
loop_
_entity.id
_entity.type
_entity.pdbx_description
1 polymer ?
#
loop_
_entity_poly.entity_id
_entity_poly.type
_entity_poly.pdbx_seq_one_letter_code
_entity_poly.pdbx_strand_id
1 'polypeptide(L)'
;MAQQCYTCNSVLFCNVNSDESNSTLPVVTYIYEKESDAEITLNIIFDAIINGINLEVNRKHLESILNKELNIDTKELDIRLIKVLCEALVYYINIWTGWQHNHQFRNAWFPHFCEYLSTKTTYIIKNSSQFIDDKSNLVNKGTQTKKIDKLKKLAPYNLVVGGPPSVVNNLIFSVYDGSIVIKQHVAKPWHELKIPQFLNWPYVAIELKLPDISITRSNEHQVQRFIALEGVPMMSPHLDHIHHITRIPDKSENEFTPYSYTFFSHYVRQLNAVLKKIPNINKQRLVELSALFTEFLKDIKEMKVYKSTMTPYVTVGYNIGRCRYLRSKKMVNSVTLSPHTPINYFELITPQMDVSLNYFKAKQDCNDTDDVTFESLNLLLRKLSEESNSEIETLTYFINNLSVMYKCNLCKENFSGADAYNLAIKHFKQLHEGEQLVLCLKCGKQYEIHVLCSQRWCHRCLRK
;
A
#
# COMPACT_ATOMS: atom_id res chain seq x y z
N MET A 1 36.59 -14.78 32.50
CA MET A 1 35.47 -15.14 31.60
C MET A 1 34.18 -14.76 32.28
N ALA A 2 33.21 -14.22 31.52
CA ALA A 2 32.00 -13.49 31.92
C ALA A 2 32.20 -11.97 32.00
N GLN A 3 31.70 -11.25 31.00
CA GLN A 3 31.55 -9.80 31.01
C GLN A 3 30.04 -9.49 30.96
N GLN A 4 29.59 -8.82 32.02
CA GLN A 4 28.22 -8.41 32.28
C GLN A 4 27.84 -7.22 31.39
N CYS A 5 26.67 -7.30 30.76
CA CYS A 5 25.94 -6.13 30.27
C CYS A 5 25.28 -5.42 31.46
N TYR A 6 25.66 -4.17 31.72
CA TYR A 6 24.91 -3.25 32.56
C TYR A 6 24.06 -2.32 31.69
N THR A 7 22.76 -2.38 31.94
CA THR A 7 21.76 -1.35 31.66
C THR A 7 21.99 -0.11 32.50
N CYS A 8 21.70 1.09 31.99
CA CYS A 8 20.94 2.09 32.74
C CYS A 8 20.30 3.15 31.83
N ASN A 9 19.03 3.45 32.12
CA ASN A 9 18.22 4.55 31.62
C ASN A 9 18.74 5.90 32.14
N SER A 10 18.59 6.97 31.35
CA SER A 10 18.05 8.28 31.78
C SER A 10 18.39 9.38 30.77
N VAL A 11 17.38 9.98 30.10
CA VAL A 11 17.35 11.41 29.75
C VAL A 11 15.86 11.78 29.63
N LEU A 12 15.24 12.26 30.72
CA LEU A 12 15.00 13.68 31.02
C LEU A 12 14.06 14.37 30.03
N PHE A 13 12.80 14.45 30.43
CA PHE A 13 11.90 15.53 30.05
C PHE A 13 12.54 16.87 30.46
N CYS A 14 12.75 17.75 29.49
CA CYS A 14 12.83 19.18 29.74
C CYS A 14 11.71 19.86 28.96
N ASN A 15 10.68 20.31 29.68
CA ASN A 15 9.85 21.41 29.24
C ASN A 15 10.73 22.68 29.24
N VAL A 16 10.83 23.34 28.09
CA VAL A 16 11.15 24.77 28.02
C VAL A 16 10.09 25.42 27.15
N ASN A 17 9.53 26.49 27.67
CA ASN A 17 8.44 27.27 27.12
C ASN A 17 8.76 27.89 25.76
N SER A 18 7.65 28.17 25.09
CA SER A 18 7.36 29.09 23.98
C SER A 18 8.33 30.22 23.67
N ASP A 19 8.30 30.55 22.37
CA ASP A 19 8.70 31.79 21.70
C ASP A 19 10.16 31.89 21.24
N GLU A 20 10.41 31.58 19.97
CA GLU A 20 10.67 32.58 18.92
C GLU A 20 11.12 31.92 17.59
N SER A 21 10.46 32.29 16.49
CA SER A 21 10.79 32.05 15.07
C SER A 21 10.61 30.62 14.50
N ASN A 22 9.54 30.45 13.72
CA ASN A 22 9.50 29.49 12.61
C ASN A 22 10.60 29.86 11.60
N SER A 23 11.83 29.41 11.83
CA SER A 23 12.85 29.37 10.77
C SER A 23 12.86 27.95 10.20
N THR A 24 12.16 27.77 9.08
CA THR A 24 12.37 26.60 8.21
C THR A 24 13.87 26.52 7.90
N LEU A 25 14.51 25.39 8.21
CA LEU A 25 15.90 25.15 7.85
C LEU A 25 16.09 25.41 6.33
N PRO A 26 17.13 26.15 5.94
CA PRO A 26 17.39 26.42 4.53
C PRO A 26 17.60 25.12 3.75
N VAL A 27 17.09 25.09 2.52
CA VAL A 27 17.02 23.89 1.69
C VAL A 27 18.01 24.03 0.53
N VAL A 28 18.85 23.00 0.36
CA VAL A 28 19.62 22.83 -0.87
C VAL A 28 18.70 22.21 -1.92
N THR A 29 18.52 22.91 -3.04
CA THR A 29 17.60 22.51 -4.11
C THR A 29 18.38 22.11 -5.36
N TYR A 30 18.09 20.92 -5.89
CA TYR A 30 18.67 20.43 -7.14
C TYR A 30 17.90 20.99 -8.34
N ILE A 31 18.59 21.75 -9.21
CA ILE A 31 18.00 22.36 -10.40
C ILE A 31 18.62 21.82 -11.69
N TYR A 32 17.78 21.67 -12.73
CA TYR A 32 18.16 20.96 -13.96
C TYR A 32 18.73 21.86 -15.08
N GLU A 33 18.52 23.19 -15.04
CA GLU A 33 18.64 24.04 -16.25
C GLU A 33 19.49 25.31 -16.14
N LYS A 34 20.21 25.56 -15.03
CA LYS A 34 21.03 26.78 -14.89
C LYS A 34 22.50 26.46 -15.10
N GLU A 35 23.08 26.96 -16.19
CA GLU A 35 24.55 27.04 -16.32
C GLU A 35 25.04 28.15 -15.38
N SER A 36 25.75 27.75 -14.33
CA SER A 36 26.50 28.64 -13.47
C SER A 36 27.93 28.12 -13.46
N ASP A 37 28.88 29.02 -13.70
CA ASP A 37 30.32 28.72 -13.66
C ASP A 37 30.92 28.91 -12.26
N ALA A 38 30.08 29.20 -11.26
CA ALA A 38 30.52 29.36 -9.88
C ALA A 38 30.89 27.99 -9.27
N GLU A 39 32.10 27.88 -8.74
CA GLU A 39 32.53 26.66 -8.03
C GLU A 39 31.77 26.56 -6.69
N ILE A 40 31.02 25.47 -6.52
CA ILE A 40 30.33 25.13 -5.27
C ILE A 40 31.03 23.92 -4.64
N THR A 41 31.38 24.05 -3.37
CA THR A 41 32.02 23.02 -2.54
C THR A 41 31.14 22.62 -1.36
N LEU A 42 31.41 21.48 -0.71
CA LEU A 42 30.73 21.09 0.52
C LEU A 42 30.89 22.14 1.61
N ASN A 43 32.03 22.82 1.63
CA ASN A 43 32.31 23.90 2.57
C ASN A 43 31.36 25.09 2.39
N ILE A 44 31.15 25.51 1.14
CA ILE A 44 30.20 26.57 0.78
C ILE A 44 28.76 26.16 1.11
N ILE A 45 28.39 24.90 0.83
CA ILE A 45 27.07 24.36 1.16
C ILE A 45 26.85 24.36 2.68
N PHE A 46 27.84 23.91 3.44
CA PHE A 46 27.77 23.84 4.89
C PHE A 46 27.63 25.23 5.52
N ASP A 47 28.42 26.20 5.04
CA ASP A 47 28.35 27.58 5.51
C ASP A 47 27.02 28.25 5.14
N ALA A 48 26.50 27.99 3.94
CA ALA A 48 25.21 28.53 3.53
C ALA A 48 24.06 28.02 4.41
N ILE A 49 24.03 26.72 4.71
CA ILE A 49 22.99 26.14 5.56
C ILE A 49 23.06 26.69 7.00
N ILE A 50 24.25 26.79 7.59
CA ILE A 50 24.43 27.38 8.92
C ILE A 50 24.01 28.85 8.96
N ASN A 51 24.25 29.59 7.87
CA ASN A 51 23.90 31.00 7.77
C ASN A 51 22.46 31.25 7.28
N GLY A 52 21.61 30.22 7.18
CA GLY A 52 20.21 30.40 6.78
C GLY A 52 19.99 30.65 5.28
N ILE A 53 20.99 30.40 4.43
CA ILE A 53 20.98 30.72 3.01
C ILE A 53 20.53 29.49 2.20
N ASN A 54 19.45 29.64 1.44
CA ASN A 54 19.03 28.64 0.45
C ASN A 54 20.01 28.60 -0.73
N LEU A 55 20.39 27.41 -1.16
CA LEU A 55 21.28 27.23 -2.31
C LEU A 55 20.61 26.40 -3.41
N GLU A 56 20.76 26.89 -4.64
CA GLU A 56 20.46 26.12 -5.83
C GLU A 56 21.75 25.47 -6.35
N VAL A 57 21.74 24.14 -6.49
CA VAL A 57 22.87 23.37 -7.00
C VAL A 57 22.45 22.65 -8.28
N ASN A 58 23.31 22.67 -9.30
CA ASN A 58 23.08 21.95 -10.55
C ASN A 58 23.93 20.68 -10.59
N ARG A 59 23.79 19.92 -11.68
CA ARG A 59 24.50 18.65 -11.86
C ARG A 59 26.02 18.82 -11.91
N LYS A 60 26.53 19.87 -12.56
CA LYS A 60 27.98 20.14 -12.67
C LYS A 60 28.58 20.39 -11.28
N HIS A 61 27.89 21.14 -10.42
CA HIS A 61 28.32 21.39 -9.02
C HIS A 61 28.42 20.08 -8.22
N LEU A 62 27.38 19.25 -8.27
CA LEU A 62 27.32 18.00 -7.50
C LEU A 62 28.31 16.95 -8.00
N GLU A 63 28.52 16.85 -9.31
CA GLU A 63 29.57 15.98 -9.88
C GLU A 63 30.98 16.46 -9.49
N SER A 64 31.22 17.78 -9.42
CA SER A 64 32.49 18.33 -8.92
C SER A 64 32.74 17.94 -7.47
N ILE A 65 31.72 18.04 -6.60
CA ILE A 65 31.80 17.62 -5.20
C ILE A 65 32.09 16.12 -5.07
N LEU A 66 31.41 15.28 -5.86
CA LEU A 66 31.63 13.83 -5.87
C LEU A 66 33.09 13.50 -6.22
N ASN A 67 33.64 14.12 -7.28
CA ASN A 67 35.01 13.88 -7.73
C ASN A 67 36.07 14.46 -6.79
N LYS A 68 35.94 15.73 -6.41
CA LYS A 68 37.01 16.48 -5.75
C LYS A 68 37.01 16.33 -4.23
N GLU A 69 35.84 16.17 -3.60
CA GLU A 69 35.70 16.23 -2.13
C GLU A 69 35.29 14.89 -1.52
N LEU A 70 34.48 14.09 -2.23
CA LEU A 70 34.06 12.75 -1.76
C LEU A 70 34.91 11.62 -2.37
N ASN A 71 35.90 11.95 -3.20
CA ASN A 71 36.85 11.04 -3.83
C ASN A 71 36.17 9.88 -4.61
N ILE A 72 35.06 10.20 -5.29
CA ILE A 72 34.32 9.28 -6.16
C ILE A 72 34.66 9.63 -7.60
N ASP A 73 35.41 8.76 -8.28
CA ASP A 73 35.72 8.95 -9.70
C ASP A 73 34.47 8.73 -10.54
N THR A 74 33.81 9.83 -10.94
CA THR A 74 32.58 9.75 -11.71
C THR A 74 32.82 9.33 -13.15
N LYS A 75 34.07 9.32 -13.66
CA LYS A 75 34.36 8.88 -15.04
C LYS A 75 34.22 7.37 -15.20
N GLU A 76 34.42 6.61 -14.12
CA GLU A 76 34.31 5.15 -14.07
C GLU A 76 32.90 4.66 -13.72
N LEU A 77 31.92 5.56 -13.52
CA LEU A 77 30.56 5.23 -13.09
C LEU A 77 29.52 5.41 -14.22
N ASP A 78 28.47 4.58 -14.20
CA ASP A 78 27.33 4.72 -15.11
C ASP A 78 26.63 6.08 -14.93
N ILE A 79 26.27 6.74 -16.04
CA ILE A 79 25.69 8.09 -16.03
C ILE A 79 24.40 8.20 -15.19
N ARG A 80 23.66 7.11 -15.01
CA ARG A 80 22.46 7.07 -14.16
C ARG A 80 22.82 6.94 -12.70
N LEU A 81 23.85 6.16 -12.39
CA LEU A 81 24.37 6.09 -11.03
C LEU A 81 24.88 7.46 -10.60
N ILE A 82 25.54 8.20 -11.50
CA ILE A 82 25.95 9.59 -11.24
C ILE A 82 24.73 10.48 -10.93
N LYS A 83 23.65 10.39 -11.71
CA LYS A 83 22.40 11.14 -11.42
C LYS A 83 21.81 10.80 -10.06
N VAL A 84 21.72 9.51 -9.73
CA VAL A 84 21.22 9.04 -8.43
C VAL A 84 22.10 9.55 -7.29
N LEU A 85 23.43 9.54 -7.47
CA LEU A 85 24.36 10.05 -6.48
C LEU A 85 24.18 11.56 -6.27
N CYS A 86 23.95 12.34 -7.33
CA CYS A 86 23.67 13.77 -7.21
C CYS A 86 22.37 14.04 -6.42
N GLU A 87 21.27 13.34 -6.75
CA GLU A 87 20.00 13.49 -6.02
C GLU A 87 20.11 13.03 -4.57
N ALA A 88 20.78 11.90 -4.33
CA ALA A 88 21.00 11.37 -2.99
C ALA A 88 21.87 12.30 -2.15
N LEU A 89 22.89 12.93 -2.75
CA LEU A 89 23.75 13.90 -2.07
C LEU A 89 22.91 15.07 -1.54
N VAL A 90 22.05 15.66 -2.37
CA VAL A 90 21.15 16.75 -1.96
C VAL A 90 20.17 16.30 -0.88
N TYR A 91 19.58 15.11 -1.02
CA TYR A 91 18.69 14.54 -0.01
C TYR A 91 19.41 14.40 1.35
N TYR A 92 20.58 13.76 1.37
CA TYR A 92 21.30 13.50 2.60
C TYR A 92 21.86 14.78 3.25
N ILE A 93 22.22 15.79 2.46
CA ILE A 93 22.55 17.13 2.96
C ILE A 93 21.34 17.69 3.74
N ASN A 94 20.14 17.68 3.17
CA ASN A 94 18.95 18.27 3.79
C ASN A 94 18.47 17.53 5.05
N ILE A 95 18.70 16.22 5.15
CA ILE A 95 18.22 15.41 6.30
C ILE A 95 19.31 15.11 7.34
N TRP A 96 20.49 15.72 7.24
CA TRP A 96 21.56 15.46 8.20
C TRP A 96 21.20 16.00 9.59
N THR A 97 21.21 15.12 10.59
CA THR A 97 20.77 15.48 11.96
C THR A 97 21.72 16.43 12.68
N GLY A 98 22.95 16.61 12.17
CA GLY A 98 23.95 17.53 12.71
C GLY A 98 23.54 19.00 12.66
N TRP A 99 22.57 19.37 11.80
CA TRP A 99 22.04 20.75 11.73
C TRP A 99 21.38 21.22 13.03
N GLN A 100 20.94 20.30 13.89
CA GLN A 100 20.30 20.63 15.17
C GLN A 100 21.26 21.29 16.18
N HIS A 101 22.57 21.26 15.94
CA HIS A 101 23.60 21.78 16.83
C HIS A 101 24.10 23.20 16.43
N ASN A 102 23.19 24.04 15.92
CA ASN A 102 23.49 25.32 15.27
C ASN A 102 24.49 26.23 16.05
N HIS A 103 25.45 26.79 15.29
CA HIS A 103 26.49 27.78 15.66
C HIS A 103 27.67 27.36 16.55
N GLN A 104 27.63 26.23 17.25
CA GLN A 104 28.78 25.81 18.06
C GLN A 104 29.56 24.72 17.32
N PHE A 105 30.80 25.04 16.94
CA PHE A 105 31.81 24.10 16.43
C PHE A 105 31.72 23.68 14.95
N ARG A 106 31.62 24.64 14.03
CA ARG A 106 31.84 24.43 12.57
C ARG A 106 33.01 23.48 12.27
N ASN A 107 34.16 23.71 12.92
CA ASN A 107 35.38 22.93 12.70
C ASN A 107 35.29 21.48 13.21
N ALA A 108 34.43 21.19 14.17
CA ALA A 108 34.23 19.82 14.67
C ALA A 108 33.18 19.06 13.83
N TRP A 109 32.16 19.77 13.34
CA TRP A 109 31.02 19.15 12.66
C TRP A 109 31.18 19.01 11.16
N PHE A 110 31.94 19.90 10.51
CA PHE A 110 32.21 19.80 9.07
C PHE A 110 32.89 18.48 8.68
N PRO A 111 33.91 17.96 9.41
CA PRO A 111 34.47 16.64 9.13
C PRO A 111 33.43 15.50 9.24
N HIS A 112 32.57 15.52 10.27
CA HIS A 112 31.51 14.52 10.44
C HIS A 112 30.44 14.58 9.35
N PHE A 113 30.14 15.78 8.85
CA PHE A 113 29.27 15.97 7.70
C PHE A 113 29.85 15.34 6.44
N CYS A 114 31.12 15.60 6.14
CA CYS A 114 31.82 15.01 5.01
C CYS A 114 31.91 13.48 5.12
N GLU A 115 32.21 12.95 6.32
CA GLU A 115 32.24 11.51 6.60
C GLU A 115 30.87 10.86 6.42
N TYR A 116 29.81 11.51 6.91
CA TYR A 116 28.44 11.07 6.74
C TYR A 116 28.07 10.97 5.25
N LEU A 117 28.31 12.03 4.47
CA LEU A 117 28.01 12.03 3.04
C LEU A 117 28.83 10.97 2.30
N SER A 118 30.13 10.87 2.59
CA SER A 118 31.03 9.85 2.03
C SER A 118 30.53 8.44 2.32
N THR A 119 30.07 8.18 3.54
CA THR A 119 29.54 6.88 3.95
C THR A 119 28.26 6.55 3.19
N LYS A 120 27.35 7.52 3.02
CA LYS A 120 26.08 7.32 2.30
C LYS A 120 26.28 7.13 0.80
N THR A 121 27.12 7.94 0.16
CA THR A 121 27.41 7.81 -1.27
C THR A 121 28.20 6.53 -1.57
N THR A 122 29.18 6.17 -0.74
CA THR A 122 29.90 4.90 -0.86
C THR A 122 28.97 3.69 -0.66
N TYR A 123 28.01 3.78 0.27
CA TYR A 123 27.00 2.74 0.46
C TYR A 123 26.15 2.55 -0.81
N ILE A 124 25.73 3.65 -1.45
CA ILE A 124 24.98 3.60 -2.72
C ILE A 124 25.82 2.94 -3.82
N ILE A 125 27.11 3.30 -3.95
CA ILE A 125 28.02 2.72 -4.95
C ILE A 125 28.23 1.22 -4.71
N LYS A 126 28.52 0.81 -3.46
CA LYS A 126 28.75 -0.60 -3.11
C LYS A 126 27.52 -1.49 -3.34
N ASN A 127 26.33 -0.92 -3.18
CA ASN A 127 25.06 -1.60 -3.42
C ASN A 127 24.47 -1.22 -4.79
N SER A 128 25.24 -0.57 -5.66
CA SER A 128 24.73 -0.04 -6.92
C SER A 128 24.20 -1.15 -7.81
N SER A 129 24.74 -2.37 -7.78
CA SER A 129 24.19 -3.54 -8.49
C SER A 129 22.78 -3.96 -8.03
N GLN A 130 22.33 -3.54 -6.85
CA GLN A 130 20.94 -3.73 -6.38
C GLN A 130 20.00 -2.64 -6.92
N PHE A 131 20.55 -1.50 -7.37
CA PHE A 131 19.82 -0.33 -7.89
C PHE A 131 19.97 -0.16 -9.42
N ILE A 132 21.06 -0.69 -9.99
CA ILE A 132 21.34 -0.83 -11.41
C ILE A 132 20.63 -2.11 -11.85
N ASP A 133 19.32 -1.95 -12.05
CA ASP A 133 18.56 -2.80 -12.94
C ASP A 133 19.32 -2.82 -14.28
N ASP A 134 19.70 -4.00 -14.78
CA ASP A 134 20.34 -4.25 -16.10
C ASP A 134 19.43 -3.75 -17.24
N LYS A 135 19.32 -2.44 -17.34
CA LYS A 135 18.32 -1.75 -18.15
C LYS A 135 18.94 -0.60 -18.90
N SER A 136 20.06 -0.80 -19.59
CA SER A 136 20.20 -0.19 -20.91
C SER A 136 18.90 -0.44 -21.70
N ASN A 137 18.42 0.60 -22.38
CA ASN A 137 17.11 0.71 -23.02
C ASN A 137 15.97 1.10 -22.07
N LEU A 138 16.01 2.35 -21.58
CA LEU A 138 14.81 3.15 -21.43
C LEU A 138 14.38 3.57 -22.84
N VAL A 139 13.44 2.81 -23.41
CA VAL A 139 12.54 3.30 -24.45
C VAL A 139 11.18 3.45 -23.78
N ASN A 140 10.52 4.57 -24.05
CA ASN A 140 9.16 4.93 -23.66
C ASN A 140 8.30 3.74 -23.21
N LYS A 141 7.88 3.72 -21.94
CA LYS A 141 6.90 2.76 -21.40
C LYS A 141 5.46 3.12 -21.83
N GLY A 142 5.28 3.31 -23.13
CA GLY A 142 4.04 3.03 -23.83
C GLY A 142 4.43 2.07 -24.95
N THR A 143 3.90 0.85 -24.90
CA THR A 143 4.15 -0.30 -25.81
C THR A 143 5.35 -1.23 -25.51
N GLN A 144 4.98 -2.52 -25.44
CA GLN A 144 5.70 -3.79 -25.57
C GLN A 144 7.25 -3.86 -25.58
N THR A 145 7.77 -4.72 -24.68
CA THR A 145 8.99 -5.56 -24.78
C THR A 145 10.36 -4.92 -25.10
N LYS A 146 11.33 -5.10 -24.19
CA LYS A 146 12.76 -4.91 -24.48
C LYS A 146 13.28 -5.98 -25.48
N LYS A 147 14.15 -5.54 -26.39
CA LYS A 147 14.92 -6.37 -27.35
C LYS A 147 15.57 -7.58 -26.66
N ILE A 148 15.16 -8.76 -27.10
CA ILE A 148 15.95 -9.99 -27.05
C ILE A 148 16.45 -10.15 -28.49
N ASP A 149 17.76 -10.25 -28.72
CA ASP A 149 18.40 -10.40 -30.06
C ASP A 149 18.12 -11.75 -30.75
N LYS A 150 17.02 -12.39 -30.38
CA LYS A 150 16.36 -13.38 -31.22
C LYS A 150 14.93 -12.91 -31.30
N LEU A 151 14.50 -12.50 -32.49
CA LEU A 151 13.10 -12.28 -32.86
C LEU A 151 12.24 -13.36 -32.21
N LYS A 152 11.68 -13.07 -31.02
CA LYS A 152 10.49 -13.79 -30.57
C LYS A 152 9.48 -13.41 -31.63
N LYS A 153 9.16 -14.34 -32.53
CA LYS A 153 7.91 -14.30 -33.27
C LYS A 153 6.83 -14.24 -32.19
N LEU A 154 6.45 -13.03 -31.76
CA LEU A 154 5.21 -12.81 -31.05
C LEU A 154 4.14 -13.46 -31.91
N ALA A 155 3.25 -14.24 -31.29
CA ALA A 155 2.14 -14.83 -32.02
C ALA A 155 1.47 -13.69 -32.81
N PRO A 156 1.22 -13.85 -34.12
CA PRO A 156 0.66 -12.78 -34.96
C PRO A 156 -0.79 -12.42 -34.60
N TYR A 157 -1.33 -13.01 -33.54
CA TYR A 157 -2.71 -12.90 -33.11
C TYR A 157 -2.77 -12.65 -31.60
N ASN A 158 -3.66 -11.75 -31.19
CA ASN A 158 -4.08 -11.60 -29.80
C ASN A 158 -5.39 -12.35 -29.59
N LEU A 159 -5.44 -13.21 -28.58
CA LEU A 159 -6.70 -13.83 -28.16
C LEU A 159 -7.34 -12.96 -27.08
N VAL A 160 -8.43 -12.27 -27.43
CA VAL A 160 -9.24 -11.51 -26.48
C VAL A 160 -10.47 -12.33 -26.13
N VAL A 161 -10.60 -12.71 -24.87
CA VAL A 161 -11.73 -13.49 -24.37
C VAL A 161 -12.51 -12.63 -23.38
N GLY A 162 -13.70 -12.21 -23.81
CA GLY A 162 -14.62 -11.41 -23.00
C GLY A 162 -15.86 -12.21 -22.61
N GLY A 163 -16.55 -11.75 -21.57
CA GLY A 163 -17.78 -12.36 -21.10
C GLY A 163 -18.00 -12.09 -19.61
N PRO A 164 -19.15 -12.53 -19.06
CA PRO A 164 -19.39 -12.48 -17.62
C PRO A 164 -18.27 -13.21 -16.85
N PRO A 165 -17.86 -12.72 -15.67
CA PRO A 165 -16.82 -13.36 -14.87
C PRO A 165 -17.09 -14.84 -14.61
N SER A 166 -18.35 -15.21 -14.32
CA SER A 166 -18.77 -16.61 -14.16
C SER A 166 -18.49 -17.51 -15.38
N VAL A 167 -18.46 -16.93 -16.58
CA VAL A 167 -18.10 -17.62 -17.82
C VAL A 167 -16.59 -17.67 -17.97
N VAL A 168 -15.92 -16.51 -17.97
CA VAL A 168 -14.46 -16.36 -18.19
C VAL A 168 -13.65 -17.19 -17.18
N ASN A 169 -14.11 -17.22 -15.93
CA ASN A 169 -13.45 -17.94 -14.85
C ASN A 169 -13.51 -19.47 -15.02
N ASN A 170 -14.51 -19.97 -15.74
CA ASN A 170 -14.71 -21.40 -15.97
C ASN A 170 -14.32 -21.86 -17.38
N LEU A 171 -13.68 -20.99 -18.17
CA LEU A 171 -13.23 -21.36 -19.52
C LEU A 171 -12.06 -22.35 -19.49
N ILE A 172 -12.14 -23.29 -20.41
CA ILE A 172 -11.12 -24.26 -20.78
C ILE A 172 -10.88 -24.07 -22.27
N PHE A 173 -9.62 -24.11 -22.67
CA PHE A 173 -9.28 -24.18 -24.08
C PHE A 173 -8.87 -25.62 -24.39
N SER A 174 -9.34 -26.14 -25.51
CA SER A 174 -8.99 -27.47 -26.02
C SER A 174 -8.69 -27.35 -27.51
N VAL A 175 -8.04 -28.37 -28.08
CA VAL A 175 -7.86 -28.47 -29.53
C VAL A 175 -8.72 -29.61 -30.03
N TYR A 176 -9.50 -29.37 -31.07
CA TYR A 176 -10.29 -30.38 -31.76
C TYR A 176 -10.20 -30.11 -33.26
N ASP A 177 -9.77 -31.11 -34.03
CA ASP A 177 -9.66 -31.04 -35.49
C ASP A 177 -8.90 -29.78 -36.00
N GLY A 178 -7.71 -29.54 -35.42
CA GLY A 178 -6.89 -28.37 -35.76
C GLY A 178 -7.42 -27.01 -35.29
N SER A 179 -8.61 -26.96 -34.68
CA SER A 179 -9.25 -25.75 -34.17
C SER A 179 -9.13 -25.60 -32.66
N ILE A 180 -9.04 -24.36 -32.16
CA ILE A 180 -9.15 -24.07 -30.72
C ILE A 180 -10.63 -24.08 -30.33
N VAL A 181 -11.03 -25.00 -29.48
CA VAL A 181 -12.38 -25.10 -28.92
C VAL A 181 -12.38 -24.62 -27.50
N ILE A 182 -13.24 -23.63 -27.22
CA ILE A 182 -13.48 -23.11 -25.87
C ILE A 182 -14.63 -23.91 -25.25
N LYS A 183 -14.40 -24.49 -24.08
CA LYS A 183 -15.40 -25.19 -23.26
C LYS A 183 -15.55 -24.48 -21.92
N GLN A 184 -16.66 -24.70 -21.23
CA GLN A 184 -16.89 -24.19 -19.89
C GLN A 184 -16.96 -25.37 -18.91
N HIS A 185 -16.16 -25.34 -17.83
CA HIS A 185 -16.34 -26.26 -16.71
C HIS A 185 -17.65 -25.95 -15.96
N VAL A 186 -18.23 -26.98 -15.34
CA VAL A 186 -19.31 -26.78 -14.36
C VAL A 186 -18.78 -25.91 -13.23
N ALA A 187 -19.52 -24.84 -12.92
CA ALA A 187 -19.17 -23.95 -11.82
C ALA A 187 -19.14 -24.72 -10.49
N LYS A 188 -18.18 -24.38 -9.62
CA LYS A 188 -18.19 -24.91 -8.26
C LYS A 188 -19.35 -24.29 -7.48
N PRO A 189 -20.02 -25.05 -6.60
CA PRO A 189 -21.09 -24.50 -5.78
C PRO A 189 -20.58 -23.36 -4.89
N TRP A 190 -21.38 -22.31 -4.76
CA TRP A 190 -21.11 -21.21 -3.85
C TRP A 190 -21.07 -21.70 -2.39
N HIS A 191 -20.05 -21.26 -1.65
CA HIS A 191 -19.95 -21.49 -0.23
C HIS A 191 -20.45 -20.23 0.49
N GLU A 192 -21.36 -20.40 1.45
CA GLU A 192 -21.86 -19.27 2.23
C GLU A 192 -20.70 -18.59 2.99
N LEU A 193 -20.53 -17.29 2.75
CA LEU A 193 -19.42 -16.50 3.27
C LEU A 193 -19.83 -15.76 4.54
N LYS A 194 -19.04 -15.89 5.61
CA LYS A 194 -19.11 -15.01 6.77
C LYS A 194 -18.71 -13.59 6.35
N ILE A 195 -19.21 -12.57 7.05
CA ILE A 195 -18.92 -11.16 6.73
C ILE A 195 -17.41 -10.89 6.55
N PRO A 196 -16.49 -11.30 7.46
CA PRO A 196 -15.06 -11.05 7.24
C PRO A 196 -14.48 -11.74 6.00
N GLN A 197 -15.02 -12.89 5.60
CA GLN A 197 -14.62 -13.56 4.36
C GLN A 197 -15.09 -12.75 3.16
N PHE A 198 -16.34 -12.26 3.19
CA PHE A 198 -16.88 -11.41 2.13
C PHE A 198 -16.13 -10.08 1.99
N LEU A 199 -15.77 -9.44 3.11
CA LEU A 199 -14.99 -8.19 3.12
C LEU A 199 -13.57 -8.33 2.52
N ASN A 200 -13.07 -9.56 2.38
CA ASN A 200 -11.78 -9.90 1.78
C ASN A 200 -11.95 -10.69 0.46
N TRP A 201 -13.18 -10.78 -0.05
CA TRP A 201 -13.48 -11.44 -1.30
C TRP A 201 -13.03 -10.56 -2.48
N PRO A 202 -12.50 -11.14 -3.58
CA PRO A 202 -12.07 -10.36 -4.74
C PRO A 202 -13.13 -9.37 -5.22
N TYR A 203 -12.70 -8.17 -5.58
CA TYR A 203 -13.54 -7.09 -6.13
C TYR A 203 -14.58 -6.50 -5.19
N VAL A 204 -14.69 -6.98 -3.94
CA VAL A 204 -15.55 -6.34 -2.94
C VAL A 204 -14.90 -5.04 -2.48
N ALA A 205 -15.64 -3.95 -2.56
CA ALA A 205 -15.28 -2.69 -1.94
C ALA A 205 -16.39 -2.22 -1.01
N ILE A 206 -16.02 -1.48 0.04
CA ILE A 206 -16.94 -0.96 1.03
C ILE A 206 -16.57 0.48 1.32
N GLU A 207 -17.60 1.32 1.37
CA GLU A 207 -17.52 2.67 1.90
C GLU A 207 -18.32 2.73 3.20
N LEU A 208 -17.68 3.25 4.24
CA LEU A 208 -18.29 3.48 5.55
C LEU A 208 -18.20 4.98 5.87
N LYS A 209 -19.32 5.53 6.31
CA LYS A 209 -19.47 6.93 6.71
C LYS A 209 -20.25 7.00 8.01
N LEU A 210 -19.60 7.47 9.06
CA LEU A 210 -20.18 7.82 10.36
C LEU A 210 -19.77 9.25 10.72
N PRO A 211 -20.41 9.91 11.70
CA PRO A 211 -20.12 11.30 12.03
C PRO A 211 -18.63 11.62 12.22
N ASP A 212 -17.92 10.79 12.99
CA ASP A 212 -16.51 11.04 13.31
C ASP A 212 -15.52 10.29 12.42
N ILE A 213 -15.96 9.26 11.68
CA ILE A 213 -15.04 8.44 10.89
C ILE A 213 -15.66 8.06 9.55
N SER A 214 -14.88 8.18 8.48
CA SER A 214 -15.20 7.57 7.20
C SER A 214 -14.00 6.83 6.64
N ILE A 215 -14.24 5.61 6.20
CA ILE A 215 -13.23 4.75 5.61
C ILE A 215 -13.74 4.17 4.30
N THR A 216 -12.79 3.88 3.41
CA THR A 216 -13.02 3.03 2.24
C THR A 216 -12.08 1.84 2.33
N ARG A 217 -12.59 0.63 2.09
CA ARG A 217 -11.78 -0.59 1.94
C ARG A 217 -12.10 -1.22 0.60
N SER A 218 -11.09 -1.48 -0.23
CA SER A 218 -11.27 -1.95 -1.60
C SER A 218 -10.35 -3.12 -1.92
N ASN A 219 -10.91 -4.27 -2.30
CA ASN A 219 -10.11 -5.42 -2.76
C ASN A 219 -9.68 -5.20 -4.22
N GLU A 220 -8.50 -4.64 -4.43
CA GLU A 220 -7.93 -4.26 -5.73
C GLU A 220 -6.94 -5.30 -6.29
N HIS A 221 -7.28 -6.58 -6.19
CA HIS A 221 -6.37 -7.66 -6.61
C HIS A 221 -5.83 -7.45 -8.03
N GLN A 222 -4.51 -7.43 -8.18
CA GLN A 222 -3.89 -7.42 -9.50
C GLN A 222 -3.89 -8.83 -10.07
N VAL A 223 -4.54 -9.00 -11.22
CA VAL A 223 -4.60 -10.27 -11.94
C VAL A 223 -3.91 -10.11 -13.29
N GLN A 224 -2.74 -10.73 -13.44
CA GLN A 224 -2.02 -10.80 -14.71
C GLN A 224 -2.37 -12.12 -15.40
N ARG A 225 -2.83 -12.05 -16.65
CA ARG A 225 -3.25 -13.22 -17.43
C ARG A 225 -2.31 -13.42 -18.60
N PHE A 226 -1.84 -14.64 -18.83
CA PHE A 226 -0.95 -14.94 -19.94
C PHE A 226 -1.05 -16.41 -20.35
N ILE A 227 -0.68 -16.68 -21.60
CA ILE A 227 -0.56 -18.02 -22.14
C ILE A 227 0.92 -18.38 -22.21
N ALA A 228 1.31 -19.56 -21.73
CA ALA A 228 2.69 -20.03 -21.84
C ALA A 228 2.76 -21.53 -22.15
N LEU A 229 3.83 -21.92 -22.84
CA LEU A 229 4.18 -23.33 -23.02
C LEU A 229 4.59 -23.94 -21.68
N GLU A 230 4.29 -25.22 -21.49
CA GLU A 230 4.77 -25.99 -20.34
C GLU A 230 6.30 -25.91 -20.22
N GLY A 231 6.78 -25.77 -18.99
CA GLY A 231 8.21 -25.64 -18.69
C GLY A 231 8.79 -24.23 -18.84
N VAL A 232 8.03 -23.23 -19.33
CA VAL A 232 8.51 -21.84 -19.34
C VAL A 232 8.53 -21.29 -17.90
N PRO A 233 9.69 -20.86 -17.37
CA PRO A 233 9.78 -20.33 -16.02
C PRO A 233 8.95 -19.06 -15.89
N MET A 234 8.07 -19.03 -14.88
CA MET A 234 7.31 -17.84 -14.56
C MET A 234 8.25 -16.75 -14.03
N MET A 235 8.21 -15.59 -14.66
CA MET A 235 8.84 -14.40 -14.10
C MET A 235 8.05 -13.99 -12.84
N SER A 236 8.70 -14.00 -11.69
CA SER A 236 8.16 -13.42 -10.45
C SER A 236 8.78 -12.03 -10.27
N PRO A 237 8.15 -10.95 -10.78
CA PRO A 237 8.62 -9.60 -10.48
C PRO A 237 8.64 -9.37 -8.97
N HIS A 238 9.49 -8.43 -8.53
CA HIS A 238 9.52 -7.96 -7.16
C HIS A 238 8.11 -7.58 -6.69
N LEU A 239 7.81 -7.88 -5.43
CA LEU A 239 6.51 -7.63 -4.84
C LEU A 239 6.67 -6.63 -3.70
N ASP A 240 6.35 -5.37 -3.97
CA ASP A 240 6.33 -4.35 -2.94
C ASP A 240 5.17 -4.61 -1.98
N HIS A 241 5.45 -4.50 -0.67
CA HIS A 241 4.41 -4.63 0.35
C HIS A 241 3.46 -3.44 0.30
N ILE A 242 3.99 -2.23 0.23
CA ILE A 242 3.21 -1.00 -0.01
C ILE A 242 3.37 -0.65 -1.48
N HIS A 243 2.25 -0.57 -2.19
CA HIS A 243 2.23 -0.20 -3.60
C HIS A 243 2.17 1.31 -3.78
N HIS A 244 1.33 2.00 -3.01
CA HIS A 244 1.18 3.44 -3.09
C HIS A 244 0.66 4.04 -1.79
N ILE A 245 0.96 5.32 -1.59
CA ILE A 245 0.34 6.17 -0.57
C ILE A 245 -0.06 7.45 -1.30
N THR A 246 -1.35 7.73 -1.38
CA THR A 246 -1.89 8.88 -2.12
C THR A 246 -2.69 9.78 -1.18
N ARG A 247 -2.48 11.09 -1.30
CA ARG A 247 -3.31 12.09 -0.62
C ARG A 247 -4.59 12.29 -1.44
N ILE A 248 -5.71 12.48 -0.75
CA ILE A 248 -7.01 12.80 -1.35
C ILE A 248 -7.03 14.32 -1.64
N PRO A 249 -6.98 14.75 -2.92
CA PRO A 249 -6.64 16.14 -3.30
C PRO A 249 -7.59 17.21 -2.80
N ASP A 250 -8.89 16.94 -2.73
CA ASP A 250 -9.92 17.99 -2.53
C ASP A 250 -10.16 18.40 -1.07
N LYS A 251 -9.35 17.90 -0.13
CA LYS A 251 -9.57 18.12 1.33
C LYS A 251 -8.31 18.50 2.09
N SER A 252 -7.23 18.82 1.39
CA SER A 252 -5.86 18.80 1.93
C SER A 252 -5.37 20.07 2.61
N GLU A 253 -6.23 21.02 2.97
CA GLU A 253 -5.71 22.31 3.42
C GLU A 253 -5.16 22.33 4.85
N ASN A 254 -5.59 21.50 5.82
CA ASN A 254 -5.14 21.71 7.22
C ASN A 254 -5.04 20.52 8.20
N GLU A 255 -5.22 19.25 7.81
CA GLU A 255 -5.22 18.13 8.79
C GLU A 255 -4.32 16.96 8.34
N PHE A 256 -3.02 17.03 8.64
CA PHE A 256 -2.10 15.89 8.57
C PHE A 256 -1.79 15.36 9.97
N THR A 257 -2.79 14.80 10.64
CA THR A 257 -2.64 14.23 11.98
C THR A 257 -2.62 12.70 11.88
N PRO A 258 -1.45 12.04 12.01
CA PRO A 258 -1.38 10.57 12.03
C PRO A 258 -1.92 10.03 13.37
N TYR A 259 -2.81 9.06 13.31
CA TYR A 259 -3.33 8.37 14.49
C TYR A 259 -2.77 6.96 14.58
N SER A 260 -2.44 6.53 15.80
CA SER A 260 -1.91 5.19 16.05
C SER A 260 -2.99 4.13 15.99
N TYR A 261 -2.57 2.89 15.73
CA TYR A 261 -3.44 1.71 15.88
C TYR A 261 -4.14 1.67 17.26
N THR A 262 -3.42 1.99 18.34
CA THR A 262 -3.99 1.94 19.70
C THR A 262 -5.11 2.96 19.85
N PHE A 263 -4.92 4.19 19.35
CA PHE A 263 -5.95 5.23 19.38
C PHE A 263 -7.22 4.80 18.63
N PHE A 264 -7.08 4.28 17.40
CA PHE A 264 -8.22 3.71 16.67
C PHE A 264 -8.88 2.55 17.41
N SER A 265 -8.09 1.68 18.05
CA SER A 265 -8.63 0.55 18.81
C SER A 265 -9.49 0.99 19.99
N HIS A 266 -9.07 2.04 20.73
CA HIS A 266 -9.87 2.62 21.80
C HIS A 266 -11.16 3.24 21.26
N TYR A 267 -11.07 4.03 20.19
CA TYR A 267 -12.24 4.65 19.55
C TYR A 267 -13.25 3.61 19.07
N VAL A 268 -12.81 2.61 18.29
CA VAL A 268 -13.68 1.55 17.76
C VAL A 268 -14.33 0.75 18.89
N ARG A 269 -13.60 0.47 19.98
CA ARG A 269 -14.16 -0.21 21.15
C ARG A 269 -15.30 0.60 21.77
N GLN A 270 -15.08 1.89 22.03
CA GLN A 270 -16.11 2.76 22.59
C GLN A 270 -17.29 2.91 21.63
N LEU A 271 -17.03 3.18 20.34
CA LEU A 271 -18.06 3.32 19.31
C LEU A 271 -18.97 2.08 19.27
N ASN A 272 -18.40 0.87 19.25
CA ASN A 272 -19.19 -0.37 19.27
C ASN A 272 -20.05 -0.51 20.53
N ALA A 273 -19.60 -0.01 21.68
CA ALA A 273 -20.39 0.00 22.91
C ALA A 273 -21.53 1.01 22.86
N VAL A 274 -21.30 2.20 22.30
CA VAL A 274 -22.32 3.25 22.12
C VAL A 274 -23.37 2.82 21.11
N LEU A 275 -22.96 2.30 19.94
CA LEU A 275 -23.88 1.86 18.88
C LEU A 275 -24.89 0.81 19.39
N LYS A 276 -24.49 -0.08 20.31
CA LYS A 276 -25.39 -1.08 20.91
C LYS A 276 -26.46 -0.49 21.83
N LYS A 277 -26.25 0.72 22.34
CA LYS A 277 -27.20 1.43 23.21
C LYS A 277 -28.18 2.31 22.43
N ILE A 278 -27.89 2.61 21.17
CA ILE A 278 -28.79 3.38 20.32
C ILE A 278 -30.00 2.49 19.96
N PRO A 279 -31.24 2.95 20.22
CA PRO A 279 -32.44 2.18 19.92
C PRO A 279 -32.62 1.97 18.42
N ASN A 280 -33.29 0.89 18.02
CA ASN A 280 -33.74 0.64 16.65
C ASN A 280 -32.65 0.54 15.56
N ILE A 281 -31.36 0.42 15.92
CA ILE A 281 -30.34 0.00 14.95
C ILE A 281 -30.55 -1.47 14.60
N ASN A 282 -30.53 -1.78 13.30
CA ASN A 282 -30.63 -3.14 12.80
C ASN A 282 -29.48 -4.00 13.37
N LYS A 283 -29.82 -5.15 13.96
CA LYS A 283 -28.83 -6.10 14.53
C LYS A 283 -27.78 -6.53 13.51
N GLN A 284 -28.19 -6.81 12.28
CA GLN A 284 -27.27 -7.18 11.19
C GLN A 284 -26.29 -6.02 10.90
N ARG A 285 -26.78 -4.77 10.87
CA ARG A 285 -25.93 -3.59 10.67
C ARG A 285 -24.88 -3.44 11.77
N LEU A 286 -25.22 -3.70 13.03
CA LEU A 286 -24.25 -3.70 14.13
C LEU A 286 -23.15 -4.75 13.92
N VAL A 287 -23.50 -5.94 13.45
CA VAL A 287 -22.53 -7.01 13.14
C VAL A 287 -21.64 -6.61 11.96
N GLU A 288 -22.21 -6.03 10.90
CA GLU A 288 -21.45 -5.50 9.76
C GLU A 288 -20.44 -4.43 10.17
N LEU A 289 -20.87 -3.41 10.92
CA LEU A 289 -20.00 -2.34 11.40
C LEU A 289 -18.86 -2.89 12.28
N SER A 290 -19.18 -3.80 13.20
CA SER A 290 -18.18 -4.45 14.04
C SER A 290 -17.15 -5.22 13.22
N ALA A 291 -17.60 -5.96 12.19
CA ALA A 291 -16.70 -6.72 11.31
C ALA A 291 -15.84 -5.79 10.44
N LEU A 292 -16.42 -4.72 9.88
CA LEU A 292 -15.73 -3.72 9.07
C LEU A 292 -14.60 -3.04 9.84
N PHE A 293 -14.89 -2.54 11.05
CA PHE A 293 -13.85 -1.92 11.88
C PHE A 293 -12.80 -2.91 12.35
N THR A 294 -13.19 -4.17 12.60
CA THR A 294 -12.22 -5.22 12.93
C THR A 294 -11.25 -5.47 11.79
N GLU A 295 -11.73 -5.55 10.54
CA GLU A 295 -10.88 -5.72 9.37
C GLU A 295 -10.04 -4.46 9.07
N PHE A 296 -10.60 -3.27 9.25
CA PHE A 296 -9.88 -2.00 9.14
C PHE A 296 -8.69 -1.92 10.13
N LEU A 297 -8.92 -2.26 11.39
CA LEU A 297 -7.86 -2.32 12.41
C LEU A 297 -6.77 -3.34 12.05
N LYS A 298 -7.14 -4.48 11.45
CA LYS A 298 -6.16 -5.46 10.94
C LYS A 298 -5.37 -4.89 9.76
N ASP A 299 -5.98 -4.11 8.88
CA ASP A 299 -5.26 -3.45 7.78
C ASP A 299 -4.18 -2.50 8.33
N ILE A 300 -4.50 -1.64 9.30
CA ILE A 300 -3.52 -0.72 9.92
C ILE A 300 -2.32 -1.49 10.48
N LYS A 301 -2.58 -2.61 11.15
CA LYS A 301 -1.55 -3.52 11.67
C LYS A 301 -0.71 -4.17 10.57
N GLU A 302 -1.33 -4.52 9.46
CA GLU A 302 -0.68 -5.26 8.37
C GLU A 302 0.13 -4.34 7.44
N MET A 303 -0.41 -3.16 7.14
CA MET A 303 0.25 -2.10 6.38
C MET A 303 1.57 -1.68 7.04
N LYS A 304 1.58 -1.52 8.38
CA LYS A 304 2.75 -1.08 9.16
C LYS A 304 3.38 0.23 8.68
N VAL A 305 2.59 1.11 8.06
CA VAL A 305 3.00 2.48 7.75
C VAL A 305 3.31 3.17 9.09
N TYR A 306 4.52 3.73 9.22
CA TYR A 306 5.05 4.42 10.41
C TYR A 306 4.58 3.85 11.77
N LYS A 307 4.96 2.60 12.07
CA LYS A 307 4.56 1.88 13.31
C LYS A 307 3.04 1.68 13.45
N SER A 308 2.37 1.35 12.34
CA SER A 308 0.93 1.08 12.29
C SER A 308 0.09 2.30 12.64
N THR A 309 0.36 3.40 11.94
CA THR A 309 -0.45 4.61 11.96
C THR A 309 -1.26 4.75 10.68
N MET A 310 -2.29 5.59 10.73
CA MET A 310 -3.03 6.03 9.56
C MET A 310 -3.42 7.50 9.71
N THR A 311 -3.39 8.24 8.62
CA THR A 311 -3.68 9.68 8.58
C THR A 311 -4.95 9.92 7.79
N PRO A 312 -5.81 10.88 8.19
CA PRO A 312 -6.94 11.32 7.38
C PRO A 312 -6.52 11.79 5.99
N TYR A 313 -7.44 11.70 5.04
CA TYR A 313 -7.28 12.13 3.66
C TYR A 313 -6.15 11.37 2.93
N VAL A 314 -5.86 10.14 3.33
CA VAL A 314 -4.84 9.29 2.73
C VAL A 314 -5.45 7.94 2.34
N THR A 315 -5.06 7.47 1.15
CA THR A 315 -5.25 6.09 0.69
C THR A 315 -3.92 5.36 0.70
N VAL A 316 -3.90 4.14 1.23
CA VAL A 316 -2.75 3.24 1.22
C VAL A 316 -3.13 1.97 0.49
N GLY A 317 -2.46 1.70 -0.62
CA GLY A 317 -2.56 0.44 -1.35
C GLY A 317 -1.43 -0.49 -0.95
N TYR A 318 -1.76 -1.72 -0.57
CA TYR A 318 -0.77 -2.70 -0.09
C TYR A 318 -1.11 -4.14 -0.48
N ASN A 319 -0.10 -5.01 -0.48
CA ASN A 319 -0.26 -6.44 -0.69
C ASN A 319 -0.77 -7.12 0.58
N ILE A 320 -2.06 -7.45 0.60
CA ILE A 320 -2.69 -8.18 1.70
C ILE A 320 -2.26 -9.66 1.68
N GLY A 321 -1.85 -10.18 2.85
CA GLY A 321 -1.37 -11.54 3.04
C GLY A 321 0.07 -11.79 2.56
N ARG A 322 0.71 -10.81 1.90
CA ARG A 322 2.11 -10.86 1.43
C ARG A 322 2.42 -12.08 0.56
N CYS A 323 1.44 -12.55 -0.20
CA CYS A 323 1.52 -13.77 -0.99
C CYS A 323 1.12 -13.50 -2.44
N ARG A 324 1.53 -14.41 -3.32
CA ARG A 324 1.10 -14.44 -4.72
C ARG A 324 0.60 -15.83 -5.03
N TYR A 325 -0.42 -15.87 -5.85
CA TYR A 325 -1.11 -17.09 -6.20
C TYR A 325 -1.15 -17.25 -7.71
N LEU A 326 -1.00 -18.48 -8.16
CA LEU A 326 -1.08 -18.87 -9.54
C LEU A 326 -2.32 -19.72 -9.73
N ARG A 327 -3.11 -19.41 -10.73
CA ARG A 327 -4.06 -20.34 -11.31
C ARG A 327 -3.52 -20.80 -12.65
N SER A 328 -3.58 -22.10 -12.90
CA SER A 328 -3.27 -22.69 -14.20
C SER A 328 -4.50 -23.43 -14.70
N LYS A 329 -4.94 -23.09 -15.91
CA LYS A 329 -5.99 -23.81 -16.63
C LYS A 329 -5.29 -24.55 -17.77
N LYS A 330 -5.15 -25.86 -17.61
CA LYS A 330 -4.52 -26.72 -18.61
C LYS A 330 -5.33 -26.68 -19.90
N MET A 331 -4.71 -26.32 -21.02
CA MET A 331 -5.34 -26.47 -22.33
C MET A 331 -4.96 -27.87 -22.82
N VAL A 332 -5.85 -28.86 -22.68
CA VAL A 332 -5.47 -30.29 -22.83
C VAL A 332 -5.18 -30.66 -24.28
N ASN A 333 -4.13 -31.46 -24.45
CA ASN A 333 -3.81 -32.25 -25.63
C ASN A 333 -4.66 -33.55 -25.61
N SER A 334 -5.61 -33.70 -26.51
CA SER A 334 -6.23 -34.99 -26.77
C SER A 334 -6.20 -35.26 -28.27
N VAL A 335 -5.44 -36.29 -28.65
CA VAL A 335 -5.52 -37.02 -29.94
C VAL A 335 -4.73 -36.47 -31.14
N THR A 336 -3.52 -35.93 -30.97
CA THR A 336 -2.56 -35.86 -32.10
C THR A 336 -1.17 -36.38 -31.74
N LEU A 337 -0.67 -37.26 -32.61
CA LEU A 337 0.56 -38.05 -32.58
C LEU A 337 1.86 -37.23 -32.69
N SER A 338 1.97 -36.05 -32.07
CA SER A 338 3.21 -35.25 -32.11
C SER A 338 3.65 -34.73 -30.73
N PRO A 339 4.96 -34.51 -30.52
CA PRO A 339 5.54 -34.14 -29.22
C PRO A 339 5.39 -32.64 -28.97
N HIS A 340 4.19 -32.07 -29.14
CA HIS A 340 3.99 -30.65 -28.91
C HIS A 340 3.76 -30.35 -27.42
N THR A 341 4.63 -29.49 -26.89
CA THR A 341 4.57 -28.96 -25.52
C THR A 341 3.19 -28.38 -25.23
N PRO A 342 2.49 -28.81 -24.16
CA PRO A 342 1.16 -28.32 -23.88
C PRO A 342 1.18 -26.83 -23.57
N ILE A 343 0.12 -26.15 -23.99
CA ILE A 343 -0.08 -24.72 -23.78
C ILE A 343 -0.97 -24.56 -22.54
N ASN A 344 -0.64 -23.62 -21.67
CA ASN A 344 -1.39 -23.35 -20.44
C ASN A 344 -1.82 -21.89 -20.37
N TYR A 345 -3.04 -21.66 -19.91
CA TYR A 345 -3.52 -20.34 -19.53
C TYR A 345 -3.25 -20.13 -18.03
N PHE A 346 -2.50 -19.09 -17.71
CA PHE A 346 -2.09 -18.76 -16.34
C PHE A 346 -2.70 -17.44 -15.89
N GLU A 347 -3.08 -17.40 -14.62
CA GLU A 347 -3.49 -16.18 -13.92
C GLU A 347 -2.61 -16.01 -12.69
N LEU A 348 -1.84 -14.94 -12.68
CA LEU A 348 -1.01 -14.54 -11.56
C LEU A 348 -1.75 -13.49 -10.75
N ILE A 349 -2.20 -13.91 -9.57
CA ILE A 349 -3.01 -13.12 -8.65
C ILE A 349 -2.10 -12.59 -7.55
N THR A 350 -2.04 -11.27 -7.47
CA THR A 350 -1.41 -10.54 -6.37
C THR A 350 -2.53 -9.88 -5.58
N PRO A 351 -2.91 -10.43 -4.40
CA PRO A 351 -3.93 -9.83 -3.56
C PRO A 351 -3.46 -8.44 -3.12
N GLN A 352 -4.32 -7.45 -3.31
CA GLN A 352 -4.08 -6.07 -2.94
C GLN A 352 -5.33 -5.48 -2.28
N MET A 353 -5.10 -4.60 -1.33
CA MET A 353 -6.13 -3.90 -0.60
C MET A 353 -5.78 -2.41 -0.62
N ASP A 354 -6.73 -1.59 -1.06
CA ASP A 354 -6.67 -0.14 -0.90
C ASP A 354 -7.52 0.25 0.30
N VAL A 355 -6.92 0.99 1.24
CA VAL A 355 -7.57 1.46 2.45
C VAL A 355 -7.44 2.96 2.53
N SER A 356 -8.57 3.66 2.54
CA SER A 356 -8.64 5.10 2.65
C SER A 356 -9.24 5.49 3.99
N LEU A 357 -8.64 6.47 4.67
CA LEU A 357 -9.25 7.16 5.79
C LEU A 357 -9.72 8.51 5.27
N ASN A 358 -11.01 8.61 4.93
CA ASN A 358 -11.55 9.79 4.26
C ASN A 358 -11.68 10.98 5.20
N TYR A 359 -11.90 10.73 6.50
CA TYR A 359 -11.75 11.68 7.59
C TYR A 359 -11.76 10.94 8.92
N PHE A 360 -11.18 11.55 9.95
CA PHE A 360 -11.30 11.11 11.33
C PHE A 360 -11.31 12.34 12.24
N LYS A 361 -12.44 12.59 12.91
CA LYS A 361 -12.72 13.81 13.68
C LYS A 361 -12.80 13.58 15.19
N ALA A 362 -12.61 12.33 15.62
CA ALA A 362 -12.75 11.96 17.02
C ALA A 362 -11.65 12.64 17.85
N LYS A 363 -12.07 13.32 18.92
CA LYS A 363 -11.18 13.95 19.90
C LYS A 363 -11.21 13.15 21.19
N GLN A 364 -10.04 12.89 21.74
CA GLN A 364 -9.92 12.25 23.05
C GLN A 364 -10.44 13.21 24.12
N ASP A 365 -11.25 12.70 25.03
CA ASP A 365 -11.67 13.44 26.22
C ASP A 365 -10.52 13.41 27.24
N CYS A 366 -9.87 14.55 27.46
CA CYS A 366 -8.72 14.67 28.36
C CYS A 366 -9.12 14.97 29.82
N ASN A 367 -10.41 15.07 30.12
CA ASN A 367 -10.89 15.38 31.47
C ASN A 367 -10.90 14.15 32.39
N ASP A 368 -10.92 12.96 31.81
CA ASP A 368 -10.86 11.67 32.50
C ASP A 368 -9.45 11.08 32.35
N THR A 369 -8.73 10.92 33.46
CA THR A 369 -7.32 10.53 33.43
C THR A 369 -7.09 9.03 33.39
N ASP A 370 -8.13 8.23 33.66
CA ASP A 370 -7.97 6.79 33.91
C ASP A 370 -8.30 5.95 32.66
N ASP A 371 -9.15 6.46 31.76
CA ASP A 371 -9.58 5.75 30.54
C ASP A 371 -9.52 6.64 29.28
N VAL A 372 -8.99 6.08 28.18
CA VAL A 372 -9.06 6.74 26.85
C VAL A 372 -10.49 6.67 26.32
N THR A 373 -11.20 7.79 26.40
CA THR A 373 -12.56 7.99 25.87
C THR A 373 -12.61 9.17 24.88
N PHE A 374 -13.75 9.34 24.20
CA PHE A 374 -13.89 10.29 23.10
C PHE A 374 -15.10 11.22 23.30
N GLU A 375 -14.87 12.52 23.15
CA GLU A 375 -15.84 13.58 23.47
C GLU A 375 -17.19 13.39 22.76
N SER A 376 -17.16 13.12 21.46
CA SER A 376 -18.36 12.93 20.62
C SER A 376 -19.19 11.72 21.05
N LEU A 377 -18.53 10.63 21.44
CA LEU A 377 -19.17 9.40 21.91
C LEU A 377 -19.72 9.57 23.34
N ASN A 378 -18.99 10.27 24.21
CA ASN A 378 -19.46 10.64 25.55
C ASN A 378 -20.69 11.56 25.48
N LEU A 379 -20.70 12.52 24.57
CA LEU A 379 -21.85 13.39 24.31
C LEU A 379 -23.06 12.58 23.80
N LEU A 380 -22.86 11.69 22.84
CA LEU A 380 -23.94 10.84 22.33
C LEU A 380 -24.54 9.94 23.41
N LEU A 381 -23.72 9.38 24.31
CA LEU A 381 -24.19 8.61 25.46
C LEU A 381 -25.08 9.42 26.40
N ARG A 382 -24.72 10.68 26.68
CA ARG A 382 -25.53 11.60 27.50
C ARG A 382 -26.86 11.91 26.82
N LYS A 383 -26.84 12.20 25.52
CA LYS A 383 -28.08 12.43 24.75
C LYS A 383 -29.01 11.22 24.75
N LEU A 384 -28.47 9.99 24.71
CA LEU A 384 -29.28 8.77 24.82
C LEU A 384 -29.97 8.60 26.18
N SER A 385 -29.49 9.28 27.23
CA SER A 385 -30.13 9.30 28.55
C SER A 385 -31.14 10.44 28.74
N GLU A 386 -31.15 11.43 27.86
CA GLU A 386 -32.07 12.57 27.89
C GLU A 386 -33.23 12.29 26.92
N GLU A 387 -34.49 12.52 27.34
CA GLU A 387 -35.71 12.15 26.58
C GLU A 387 -35.98 13.05 25.34
N SER A 388 -35.03 13.17 24.41
CA SER A 388 -35.25 13.81 23.10
C SER A 388 -34.93 12.85 21.95
N ASN A 389 -35.96 12.44 21.19
CA ASN A 389 -35.86 11.29 20.28
C ASN A 389 -35.46 11.64 18.84
N SER A 390 -35.70 12.88 18.37
CA SER A 390 -35.60 13.21 16.94
C SER A 390 -34.18 13.15 16.35
N GLU A 391 -33.17 13.60 17.09
CA GLU A 391 -31.76 13.50 16.65
C GLU A 391 -31.29 12.04 16.63
N ILE A 392 -31.70 11.26 17.64
CA ILE A 392 -31.36 9.84 17.76
C ILE A 392 -32.06 9.01 16.67
N GLU A 393 -33.32 9.32 16.35
CA GLU A 393 -34.04 8.73 15.23
C GLU A 393 -33.35 9.02 13.89
N THR A 394 -32.93 10.28 13.68
CA THR A 394 -32.20 10.69 12.47
C THR A 394 -30.87 9.94 12.34
N LEU A 395 -30.11 9.86 13.42
CA LEU A 395 -28.85 9.10 13.47
C LEU A 395 -29.08 7.60 13.22
N THR A 396 -30.13 7.03 13.81
CA THR A 396 -30.50 5.62 13.63
C THR A 396 -30.86 5.32 12.19
N TYR A 397 -31.67 6.18 11.56
CA TYR A 397 -32.01 6.07 10.15
C TYR A 397 -30.74 6.14 9.28
N PHE A 398 -29.86 7.10 9.55
CA PHE A 398 -28.60 7.24 8.84
C PHE A 398 -27.72 6.00 8.97
N ILE A 399 -27.56 5.46 10.19
CA ILE A 399 -26.76 4.25 10.43
C ILE A 399 -27.34 3.06 9.67
N ASN A 400 -28.65 2.85 9.75
CA ASN A 400 -29.28 1.72 9.09
C ASN A 400 -29.19 1.81 7.57
N ASN A 401 -29.38 2.99 6.97
CA ASN A 401 -29.62 3.11 5.53
C ASN A 401 -28.46 3.71 4.73
N LEU A 402 -27.64 4.56 5.34
CA LEU A 402 -26.71 5.44 4.64
C LEU A 402 -25.25 5.27 5.08
N SER A 403 -25.00 4.63 6.23
CA SER A 403 -23.63 4.55 6.77
C SER A 403 -22.71 3.60 6.04
N VAL A 404 -23.24 2.56 5.39
CA VAL A 404 -22.44 1.52 4.72
C VAL A 404 -22.95 1.31 3.30
N MET A 405 -22.04 1.33 2.34
CA MET A 405 -22.29 0.98 0.95
C MET A 405 -21.32 -0.11 0.51
N TYR A 406 -21.84 -1.20 -0.03
CA TYR A 406 -21.04 -2.24 -0.68
C TYR A 406 -20.96 -1.97 -2.17
N LYS A 407 -19.82 -2.27 -2.79
CA LYS A 407 -19.58 -2.08 -4.22
C LYS A 407 -18.91 -3.32 -4.79
N CYS A 408 -19.20 -3.62 -6.04
CA CYS A 408 -18.46 -4.59 -6.82
C CYS A 408 -17.57 -3.86 -7.83
N ASN A 409 -16.26 -3.92 -7.65
CA ASN A 409 -15.32 -3.22 -8.53
C ASN A 409 -15.14 -3.87 -9.90
N LEU A 410 -15.68 -5.09 -10.09
CA LEU A 410 -15.63 -5.79 -11.36
C LEU A 410 -16.73 -5.31 -12.31
N CYS A 411 -17.97 -5.25 -11.85
CA CYS A 411 -19.13 -4.82 -12.65
C CYS A 411 -19.60 -3.39 -12.36
N LYS A 412 -19.02 -2.73 -11.34
CA LYS A 412 -19.32 -1.37 -10.88
C LYS A 412 -20.71 -1.17 -10.26
N GLU A 413 -21.37 -2.27 -9.85
CA GLU A 413 -22.63 -2.24 -9.10
C GLU A 413 -22.44 -1.76 -7.66
N ASN A 414 -23.44 -1.04 -7.14
CA ASN A 414 -23.44 -0.48 -5.78
C ASN A 414 -24.69 -0.92 -5.00
N PHE A 415 -24.52 -1.22 -3.72
CA PHE A 415 -25.58 -1.69 -2.83
C PHE A 415 -25.62 -0.82 -1.57
N SER A 416 -26.77 -0.21 -1.30
CA SER A 416 -27.02 0.71 -0.18
C SER A 416 -28.36 0.39 0.50
N GLY A 417 -28.70 1.12 1.56
CA GLY A 417 -29.91 0.87 2.35
C GLY A 417 -29.72 -0.22 3.40
N ALA A 418 -30.78 -0.47 4.19
CA ALA A 418 -30.76 -1.39 5.32
C ALA A 418 -30.35 -2.84 4.99
N ASP A 419 -30.56 -3.28 3.74
CA ASP A 419 -30.28 -4.64 3.29
C ASP A 419 -29.06 -4.75 2.35
N ALA A 420 -28.20 -3.72 2.34
CA ALA A 420 -27.08 -3.60 1.40
C ALA A 420 -26.17 -4.84 1.35
N TYR A 421 -25.88 -5.46 2.50
CA TYR A 421 -25.03 -6.64 2.58
C TYR A 421 -25.65 -7.86 1.88
N ASN A 422 -26.93 -8.13 2.10
CA ASN A 422 -27.60 -9.29 1.51
C ASN A 422 -27.75 -9.14 0.00
N LEU A 423 -28.06 -7.92 -0.47
CA LEU A 423 -28.08 -7.60 -1.89
C LEU A 423 -26.70 -7.82 -2.54
N ALA A 424 -25.64 -7.36 -1.88
CA ALA A 424 -24.28 -7.56 -2.35
C ALA A 424 -23.90 -9.05 -2.39
N ILE A 425 -24.11 -9.80 -1.30
CA ILE A 425 -23.84 -11.24 -1.26
C ILE A 425 -24.59 -11.99 -2.35
N LYS A 426 -25.89 -11.69 -2.54
CA LYS A 426 -26.70 -12.30 -3.59
C LYS A 426 -26.13 -12.02 -4.97
N HIS A 427 -25.72 -10.78 -5.24
CA HIS A 427 -25.06 -10.40 -6.48
C HIS A 427 -23.77 -11.19 -6.73
N PHE A 428 -22.86 -11.24 -5.74
CA PHE A 428 -21.61 -11.99 -5.87
C PHE A 428 -21.84 -13.49 -6.03
N LYS A 429 -22.82 -14.05 -5.31
CA LYS A 429 -23.25 -15.45 -5.44
C LYS A 429 -23.79 -15.77 -6.83
N GLN A 430 -24.45 -14.83 -7.51
CA GLN A 430 -25.05 -15.09 -8.83
C GLN A 430 -24.09 -14.84 -9.99
N LEU A 431 -23.23 -13.82 -9.89
CA LEU A 431 -22.45 -13.31 -11.03
C LEU A 431 -20.94 -13.47 -10.87
N HIS A 432 -20.47 -13.69 -9.64
CA HIS A 432 -19.05 -13.73 -9.28
C HIS A 432 -18.70 -14.98 -8.46
N GLU A 433 -19.34 -16.10 -8.81
CA GLU A 433 -19.07 -17.40 -8.19
C GLU A 433 -17.56 -17.74 -8.22
N GLY A 434 -17.12 -18.33 -7.10
CA GLY A 434 -15.72 -18.62 -6.84
C GLY A 434 -15.09 -19.55 -7.87
N GLU A 435 -13.83 -19.26 -8.19
CA GLU A 435 -13.07 -19.96 -9.22
C GLU A 435 -12.42 -21.25 -8.69
N GLN A 436 -11.66 -21.94 -9.56
CA GLN A 436 -10.79 -23.05 -9.17
C GLN A 436 -9.75 -22.66 -8.11
N LEU A 437 -9.18 -23.68 -7.47
CA LEU A 437 -8.09 -23.58 -6.50
C LEU A 437 -6.95 -22.72 -7.05
N VAL A 438 -6.32 -21.95 -6.15
CA VAL A 438 -5.14 -21.17 -6.47
C VAL A 438 -3.90 -21.75 -5.77
N LEU A 439 -2.80 -21.81 -6.50
CA LEU A 439 -1.52 -22.34 -6.04
C LEU A 439 -0.67 -21.21 -5.45
N CYS A 440 -0.22 -21.33 -4.20
CA CYS A 440 0.75 -20.39 -3.67
C CYS A 440 2.10 -20.54 -4.37
N LEU A 441 2.64 -19.45 -4.94
CA LEU A 441 3.94 -19.46 -5.62
C LEU A 441 5.14 -19.68 -4.68
N LYS A 442 4.96 -19.51 -3.37
CA LYS A 442 6.04 -19.68 -2.39
C LYS A 442 6.15 -21.10 -1.85
N CYS A 443 5.02 -21.77 -1.57
CA CYS A 443 5.01 -23.13 -0.98
C CYS A 443 4.45 -24.22 -1.90
N GLY A 444 3.88 -23.86 -3.05
CA GLY A 444 3.28 -24.82 -3.99
C GLY A 444 2.02 -25.52 -3.49
N LYS A 445 1.39 -25.05 -2.40
CA LYS A 445 0.11 -25.60 -1.91
C LYS A 445 -1.07 -24.91 -2.59
N GLN A 446 -2.13 -25.67 -2.85
CA GLN A 446 -3.37 -25.18 -3.42
C GLN A 446 -4.37 -24.79 -2.32
N TYR A 447 -5.12 -23.72 -2.56
CA TYR A 447 -6.09 -23.17 -1.61
C TYR A 447 -7.39 -22.79 -2.31
N GLU A 448 -8.51 -22.95 -1.61
CA GLU A 448 -9.77 -22.32 -2.01
C GLU A 448 -9.79 -20.85 -1.64
N ILE A 449 -10.43 -20.03 -2.48
CA ILE A 449 -10.51 -18.58 -2.27
C ILE A 449 -11.16 -18.25 -0.93
N HIS A 450 -12.25 -18.93 -0.56
CA HIS A 450 -12.94 -18.67 0.71
C HIS A 450 -12.04 -18.93 1.95
N VAL A 451 -11.15 -19.94 1.86
CA VAL A 451 -10.16 -20.24 2.91
C VAL A 451 -9.14 -19.10 2.99
N LEU A 452 -8.64 -18.62 1.85
CA LEU A 452 -7.73 -17.48 1.81
C LEU A 452 -8.37 -16.20 2.34
N CYS A 453 -9.62 -15.89 1.96
CA CYS A 453 -10.36 -14.74 2.45
C CYS A 453 -10.52 -14.77 3.98
N SER A 454 -10.69 -15.96 4.58
CA SER A 454 -10.76 -16.14 6.03
C SER A 454 -9.47 -15.73 6.75
N GLN A 455 -8.35 -15.85 6.04
CA GLN A 455 -7.01 -15.56 6.53
C GLN A 455 -6.42 -14.32 5.88
N ARG A 456 -7.27 -13.45 5.30
CA ARG A 456 -6.84 -12.21 4.63
C ARG A 456 -5.73 -12.48 3.61
N TRP A 457 -5.91 -13.51 2.79
CA TRP A 457 -4.96 -13.97 1.78
C TRP A 457 -3.58 -14.38 2.32
N CYS A 458 -3.43 -14.54 3.63
CA CYS A 458 -2.27 -15.08 4.31
C CYS A 458 -2.44 -16.59 4.55
N HIS A 459 -1.34 -17.32 4.63
CA HIS A 459 -1.32 -18.69 5.13
C HIS A 459 0.07 -19.01 5.69
N ARG A 460 0.17 -20.10 6.45
CA ARG A 460 1.46 -20.60 6.93
C ARG A 460 2.26 -21.15 5.75
N CYS A 461 3.10 -20.28 5.20
CA CYS A 461 3.89 -20.53 4.02
C CYS A 461 5.26 -21.14 4.40
N LEU A 462 5.28 -22.45 4.66
CA LEU A 462 6.53 -23.18 4.82
C LEU A 462 7.01 -23.63 3.43
N ARG A 463 8.22 -23.23 3.03
CA ARG A 463 8.86 -23.79 1.82
C ARG A 463 9.02 -25.30 2.03
N LYS A 464 8.62 -26.08 1.03
CA LYS A 464 8.98 -27.49 0.96
C LYS A 464 10.45 -27.62 0.60
#